data_AF-A0A254Q8C7-F1
#
_entry.id   AF-A0A254Q8C7-F1
#
_cell.length_a   1.000
_cell.length_b   1.000
_cell.length_c   1.000
_cell.angle_alpha   90.00
_cell.angle_beta   90.00
_cell.angle_gamma   90.00
#
_symmetry.space_group_name_H-M   'P 1'
#
loop_
_entity.id
_entity.type
_entity.pdbx_description
1 polymer ?
#
loop_
_entity_poly.entity_id
_entity_poly.type
_entity_poly.pdbx_seq_one_letter_code
_entity_poly.pdbx_strand_id
1 'polypeptide(L)'
;MQFAKFFISFLLAGFASSQAVAAYTVQDVGIIGLMSHDVFSWDHKLEKNVENGRLDLSTIFDFDGGRRWYLGGNTKNSENAAVYSVAMRLVNQYTEFMKQGYSPLEARKATVLVFHGMIREFYERALDEKFPATALKAMPTNREQAAIRGFHDLLPGRINLYDRALRHELKLTNIILAKTFLNDRELAQELKPFDGDYDEEYKALKIPFTKVVLNLKEIDRKFIERFSDFKQADMLAQLKKVGAGEMSIHDISFAPPVKDLFRKAMCGEGNRYMPQHIVCE
;
A
#
# COMPACT_ATOMS: atom_id res chain seq x y z
N MET A 1 -63.96 15.45 36.02
CA MET A 1 -62.93 16.44 35.66
C MET A 1 -61.61 15.99 36.27
N GLN A 2 -60.76 15.28 35.51
CA GLN A 2 -59.28 15.24 35.64
C GLN A 2 -58.74 14.13 34.75
N PHE A 3 -58.10 14.54 33.66
CA PHE A 3 -57.26 13.72 32.79
C PHE A 3 -55.96 13.38 33.53
N ALA A 4 -55.60 12.10 33.64
CA ALA A 4 -54.24 11.69 33.98
C ALA A 4 -53.59 11.08 32.73
N LYS A 5 -52.76 11.90 32.08
CA LYS A 5 -51.84 11.50 31.01
C LYS A 5 -50.67 10.76 31.67
N PHE A 6 -50.47 9.48 31.36
CA PHE A 6 -49.20 8.81 31.62
C PHE A 6 -48.38 8.78 30.33
N PHE A 7 -47.25 9.48 30.38
CA PHE A 7 -46.20 9.51 29.36
C PHE A 7 -45.56 8.11 29.25
N ILE A 8 -45.57 7.54 28.06
CA ILE A 8 -44.70 6.42 27.69
C ILE A 8 -43.37 7.05 27.26
N SER A 9 -42.36 7.00 28.13
CA SER A 9 -40.98 7.33 27.78
C SER A 9 -40.42 6.22 26.88
N PHE A 10 -40.36 6.49 25.58
CA PHE A 10 -39.66 5.66 24.61
C PHE A 10 -38.16 5.87 24.78
N LEU A 11 -37.49 4.94 25.47
CA LEU A 11 -36.03 4.82 25.50
C LEU A 11 -35.57 4.31 24.12
N LEU A 12 -35.36 5.25 23.20
CA LEU A 12 -34.58 5.02 21.97
C LEU A 12 -33.11 4.83 22.40
N ALA A 13 -32.77 3.60 22.78
CA ALA A 13 -31.39 3.14 22.75
C ALA A 13 -30.97 3.12 21.27
N GLY A 14 -30.40 4.24 20.81
CA GLY A 14 -29.71 4.30 19.54
C GLY A 14 -28.56 3.31 19.60
N PHE A 15 -28.73 2.15 18.97
CA PHE A 15 -27.62 1.32 18.56
C PHE A 15 -26.81 2.15 17.58
N ALA A 16 -25.79 2.83 18.09
CA ALA A 16 -24.71 3.35 17.26
C ALA A 16 -24.05 2.12 16.65
N SER A 17 -24.44 1.81 15.42
CA SER A 17 -23.76 0.83 14.57
C SER A 17 -22.36 1.37 14.34
N SER A 18 -21.40 1.01 15.19
CA SER A 18 -19.99 1.17 14.88
C SER A 18 -19.74 0.32 13.63
N GLN A 19 -19.70 0.95 12.46
CA GLN A 19 -19.19 0.29 11.27
C GLN A 19 -17.74 -0.03 11.57
N ALA A 20 -17.45 -1.30 11.86
CA ALA A 20 -16.09 -1.75 12.06
C ALA A 20 -15.35 -1.56 10.74
N VAL A 21 -14.32 -0.71 10.74
CA VAL A 21 -13.40 -0.56 9.60
C VAL A 21 -12.84 -1.96 9.32
N ALA A 22 -12.92 -2.39 8.06
CA ALA A 22 -12.43 -3.71 7.67
C ALA A 22 -10.94 -3.83 8.01
N ALA A 23 -10.54 -4.98 8.57
CA ALA A 23 -9.16 -5.22 8.96
C ALA A 23 -8.22 -5.14 7.75
N TYR A 24 -7.04 -4.54 7.96
CA TYR A 24 -5.94 -4.59 7.01
C TYR A 24 -5.32 -5.98 7.00
N THR A 25 -4.75 -6.38 5.87
CA THR A 25 -4.14 -7.70 5.68
C THR A 25 -2.70 -7.61 5.19
N VAL A 26 -1.94 -8.71 5.31
CA VAL A 26 -0.59 -8.81 4.72
C VAL A 26 -0.62 -8.55 3.20
N GLN A 27 -1.70 -8.93 2.52
CA GLN A 27 -1.91 -8.62 1.10
C GLN A 27 -1.92 -7.11 0.83
N ASP A 28 -2.53 -6.32 1.71
CA ASP A 28 -2.63 -4.87 1.58
C ASP A 28 -1.25 -4.20 1.62
N VAL A 29 -0.38 -4.68 2.51
CA VAL A 29 1.03 -4.27 2.56
C VAL A 29 1.74 -4.60 1.26
N GLY A 30 1.46 -5.77 0.66
CA GLY A 30 2.01 -6.15 -0.63
C GLY A 30 1.54 -5.25 -1.77
N ILE A 31 0.23 -4.94 -1.83
CA ILE A 31 -0.38 -4.09 -2.85
C ILE A 31 0.15 -2.67 -2.76
N ILE A 32 0.10 -2.05 -1.57
CA ILE A 32 0.56 -0.67 -1.38
C ILE A 32 2.08 -0.53 -1.47
N GLY A 33 2.83 -1.52 -0.99
CA GLY A 33 4.28 -1.55 -1.20
C GLY A 33 4.63 -1.60 -2.69
N LEU A 34 3.98 -2.48 -3.47
CA LEU A 34 4.20 -2.52 -4.93
C LEU A 34 3.77 -1.23 -5.61
N MET A 35 2.60 -0.68 -5.25
CA MET A 35 2.11 0.60 -5.76
C MET A 35 3.13 1.72 -5.52
N SER A 36 3.67 1.79 -4.30
CA SER A 36 4.68 2.79 -3.95
C SER A 36 5.97 2.60 -4.76
N HIS A 37 6.39 1.36 -5.02
CA HIS A 37 7.58 1.12 -5.83
C HIS A 37 7.36 1.51 -7.29
N ASP A 38 6.21 1.18 -7.85
CA ASP A 38 5.87 1.45 -9.24
C ASP A 38 5.76 2.96 -9.52
N VAL A 39 5.23 3.71 -8.55
CA VAL A 39 5.10 5.16 -8.65
C VAL A 39 6.41 5.88 -8.30
N PHE A 40 7.21 5.34 -7.37
CA PHE A 40 8.37 6.02 -6.82
C PHE A 40 9.66 5.18 -6.87
N SER A 41 10.70 5.74 -7.47
CA SER A 41 12.08 5.39 -7.21
C SER A 41 12.87 6.64 -6.86
N TRP A 42 13.19 6.79 -5.57
CA TRP A 42 13.91 7.96 -5.09
C TRP A 42 15.41 7.85 -5.35
N ASP A 43 15.98 8.84 -6.05
CA ASP A 43 17.42 9.03 -6.14
C ASP A 43 17.87 9.95 -5.00
N HIS A 44 18.58 9.39 -4.01
CA HIS A 44 19.07 10.15 -2.85
C HIS A 44 20.13 11.21 -3.19
N LYS A 45 20.84 11.09 -4.32
CA LYS A 45 21.87 12.06 -4.74
C LYS A 45 21.25 13.23 -5.47
N LEU A 46 20.28 12.94 -6.34
CA LEU A 46 19.60 13.96 -7.16
C LEU A 46 18.34 14.51 -6.49
N GLU A 47 17.91 13.90 -5.40
CA GLU A 47 16.72 14.25 -4.64
C GLU A 47 15.47 14.38 -5.51
N LYS A 48 15.29 13.40 -6.40
CA LYS A 48 14.16 13.34 -7.32
C LYS A 48 13.65 11.92 -7.46
N ASN A 49 12.36 11.82 -7.79
CA ASN A 49 11.79 10.58 -8.28
C ASN A 49 12.31 10.30 -9.70
N VAL A 50 12.77 9.08 -9.95
CA VAL A 50 13.24 8.62 -11.27
C VAL A 50 12.31 7.59 -11.92
N GLU A 51 11.22 7.20 -11.26
CA GLU A 51 10.12 6.47 -11.91
C GLU A 51 9.20 7.38 -12.70
N ASN A 52 8.37 6.77 -13.55
CA ASN A 52 7.39 7.46 -14.39
C ASN A 52 6.15 7.96 -13.61
N GLY A 53 6.02 7.65 -12.32
CA GLY A 53 4.92 8.09 -11.47
C GLY A 53 3.55 7.50 -11.80
N ARG A 54 3.47 6.43 -12.59
CA ARG A 54 2.23 5.79 -13.05
C ARG A 54 2.17 4.33 -12.59
N LEU A 55 0.96 3.81 -12.47
CA LEU A 55 0.70 2.42 -12.08
C LEU A 55 0.68 1.49 -13.28
N ASP A 56 1.76 1.49 -14.07
CA ASP A 56 1.85 0.77 -15.33
C ASP A 56 2.72 -0.49 -15.27
N LEU A 57 3.15 -0.88 -14.06
CA LEU A 57 4.02 -2.01 -13.75
C LEU A 57 5.41 -1.89 -14.39
N SER A 58 5.91 -0.67 -14.63
CA SER A 58 7.26 -0.42 -15.16
C SER A 58 8.34 -1.09 -14.30
N THR A 59 8.16 -1.10 -12.97
CA THR A 59 9.13 -1.69 -12.07
C THR A 59 9.20 -3.21 -12.18
N ILE A 60 8.18 -3.86 -12.71
CA ILE A 60 8.23 -5.29 -13.05
C ILE A 60 8.77 -5.47 -14.47
N PHE A 61 8.19 -4.80 -15.46
CA PHE A 61 8.35 -5.16 -16.87
C PHE A 61 9.45 -4.39 -17.61
N ASP A 62 9.82 -3.20 -17.15
CA ASP A 62 10.81 -2.34 -17.82
C ASP A 62 12.16 -2.31 -17.09
N PHE A 63 12.19 -2.73 -15.81
CA PHE A 63 13.41 -2.79 -15.02
C PHE A 63 14.49 -3.66 -15.68
N ASP A 64 15.74 -3.15 -15.68
CA ASP A 64 16.88 -3.79 -16.35
C ASP A 64 16.62 -4.09 -17.84
N GLY A 65 15.90 -3.19 -18.53
CA GLY A 65 15.48 -3.37 -19.92
C GLY A 65 14.54 -4.55 -20.13
N GLY A 66 13.74 -4.89 -19.11
CA GLY A 66 12.79 -6.00 -19.12
C GLY A 66 13.43 -7.38 -19.01
N ARG A 67 14.73 -7.50 -18.67
CA ARG A 67 15.38 -8.81 -18.55
C ARG A 67 15.02 -9.60 -17.29
N ARG A 68 14.31 -8.98 -16.34
CA ARG A 68 14.10 -9.54 -15.00
C ARG A 68 12.64 -9.64 -14.57
N TRP A 69 11.69 -9.41 -15.48
CA TRP A 69 10.26 -9.44 -15.14
C TRP A 69 9.83 -10.78 -14.53
N TYR A 70 10.35 -11.90 -15.04
CA TYR A 70 10.08 -13.25 -14.52
C TYR A 70 10.60 -13.50 -13.10
N LEU A 71 11.39 -12.59 -12.54
CA LEU A 71 11.88 -12.59 -11.16
C LEU A 71 11.22 -11.50 -10.30
N GLY A 72 10.18 -10.82 -10.80
CA GLY A 72 9.52 -9.69 -10.14
C GLY A 72 10.09 -8.31 -10.48
N GLY A 73 11.05 -8.23 -11.42
CA GLY A 73 11.64 -6.98 -11.91
C GLY A 73 12.61 -6.32 -10.93
N ASN A 74 12.31 -5.09 -10.52
CA ASN A 74 13.12 -4.26 -9.64
C ASN A 74 13.40 -4.99 -8.32
N THR A 75 14.63 -4.90 -7.83
CA THR A 75 15.03 -5.56 -6.57
C THR A 75 14.23 -5.06 -5.37
N LYS A 76 13.69 -3.84 -5.41
CA LYS A 76 12.78 -3.30 -4.39
C LYS A 76 11.52 -4.15 -4.22
N ASN A 77 11.01 -4.73 -5.30
CA ASN A 77 9.86 -5.64 -5.26
C ASN A 77 10.19 -6.96 -4.55
N SER A 78 11.46 -7.18 -4.19
CA SER A 78 11.95 -8.32 -3.44
C SER A 78 12.54 -7.94 -2.07
N GLU A 79 12.25 -6.74 -1.56
CA GLU A 79 12.69 -6.30 -0.21
C GLU A 79 11.73 -6.75 0.90
N ASN A 80 10.49 -7.11 0.54
CA ASN A 80 9.45 -7.60 1.43
C ASN A 80 8.69 -8.77 0.77
N ALA A 81 8.48 -9.86 1.51
CA ALA A 81 7.82 -11.06 0.99
C ALA A 81 6.37 -10.82 0.52
N ALA A 82 5.63 -9.91 1.17
CA ALA A 82 4.28 -9.53 0.73
C ALA A 82 4.30 -8.85 -0.65
N VAL A 83 5.19 -7.86 -0.81
CA VAL A 83 5.38 -7.14 -2.09
C VAL A 83 5.83 -8.10 -3.18
N TYR A 84 6.79 -8.97 -2.87
CA TYR A 84 7.27 -9.99 -3.80
C TYR A 84 6.16 -10.94 -4.24
N SER A 85 5.31 -11.36 -3.32
CA SER A 85 4.20 -12.27 -3.61
C SER A 85 3.16 -11.63 -4.53
N VAL A 86 2.80 -10.37 -4.30
CA VAL A 86 1.90 -9.63 -5.19
C VAL A 86 2.54 -9.43 -6.57
N ALA A 87 3.81 -9.02 -6.63
CA ALA A 87 4.52 -8.87 -7.90
C ALA A 87 4.58 -10.18 -8.68
N MET A 88 4.90 -11.31 -8.04
CA MET A 88 4.95 -12.61 -8.70
C MET A 88 3.56 -13.12 -9.13
N ARG A 89 2.49 -12.78 -8.41
CA ARG A 89 1.12 -13.09 -8.86
C ARG A 89 0.76 -12.33 -10.13
N LEU A 90 1.16 -11.06 -10.25
CA LEU A 90 0.99 -10.28 -11.48
C LEU A 90 1.84 -10.83 -12.64
N VAL A 91 3.07 -11.27 -12.36
CA VAL A 91 3.95 -11.97 -13.32
C VAL A 91 3.29 -13.27 -13.82
N ASN A 92 2.69 -14.05 -12.91
CA ASN A 92 1.96 -15.26 -13.26
C ASN A 92 0.74 -14.92 -14.14
N GLN A 93 -0.05 -13.92 -13.75
CA GLN A 93 -1.21 -13.46 -14.51
C GLN A 93 -0.83 -12.99 -15.93
N TYR A 94 0.25 -12.21 -16.05
CA TYR A 94 0.83 -11.83 -17.34
C TYR A 94 1.19 -13.05 -18.19
N THR A 95 1.84 -14.05 -17.58
CA THR A 95 2.22 -15.29 -18.25
C THR A 95 1.01 -16.08 -18.71
N GLU A 96 -0.07 -16.12 -17.93
CA GLU A 96 -1.33 -16.76 -18.33
C GLU A 96 -2.00 -16.05 -19.51
N PHE A 97 -2.01 -14.70 -19.54
CA PHE A 97 -2.51 -13.97 -20.71
C PHE A 97 -1.68 -14.26 -21.97
N MET A 98 -0.36 -14.31 -21.84
CA MET A 98 0.53 -14.69 -22.96
C MET A 98 0.21 -16.10 -23.49
N LYS A 99 -0.07 -17.08 -22.60
CA LYS A 99 -0.49 -18.44 -23.00
C LYS A 99 -1.83 -18.46 -23.72
N GLN A 100 -2.71 -17.51 -23.43
CA GLN A 100 -4.00 -17.34 -24.11
C GLN A 100 -3.88 -16.64 -25.48
N GLY A 101 -2.66 -16.33 -25.93
CA GLY A 101 -2.40 -15.73 -27.24
C GLY A 101 -2.35 -14.21 -27.26
N TYR A 102 -2.40 -13.55 -26.09
CA TYR A 102 -2.21 -12.10 -26.01
C TYR A 102 -0.78 -11.75 -26.42
N SER A 103 -0.61 -10.64 -27.14
CA SER A 103 0.72 -10.06 -27.35
C SER A 103 1.30 -9.53 -26.02
N PRO A 104 2.63 -9.32 -25.92
CA PRO A 104 3.25 -8.74 -24.71
C PRO A 104 2.63 -7.43 -24.24
N LEU A 105 2.20 -6.58 -25.19
CA LEU A 105 1.53 -5.32 -24.91
C LEU A 105 0.14 -5.54 -24.31
N GLU A 106 -0.65 -6.43 -24.89
CA GLU A 106 -2.01 -6.75 -24.43
C GLU A 106 -1.99 -7.46 -23.08
N ALA A 107 -1.08 -8.42 -22.90
CA ALA A 107 -0.91 -9.12 -21.63
C ALA A 107 -0.52 -8.14 -20.51
N ARG A 108 0.36 -7.16 -20.78
CA ARG A 108 0.70 -6.11 -19.80
C ARG A 108 -0.51 -5.23 -19.49
N LYS A 109 -1.24 -4.74 -20.50
CA LYS A 109 -2.47 -3.94 -20.28
C LYS A 109 -3.49 -4.69 -19.41
N ALA A 110 -3.71 -5.97 -19.69
CA ALA A 110 -4.62 -6.81 -18.92
C ALA A 110 -4.11 -7.01 -17.47
N THR A 111 -2.80 -7.19 -17.28
CA THR A 111 -2.19 -7.30 -15.95
C THR A 111 -2.26 -5.99 -15.16
N VAL A 112 -2.07 -4.84 -15.82
CA VAL A 112 -2.25 -3.51 -15.23
C VAL A 112 -3.69 -3.33 -14.75
N LEU A 113 -4.69 -3.75 -15.53
CA LEU A 113 -6.10 -3.72 -15.09
C LEU A 113 -6.34 -4.57 -13.84
N VAL A 114 -5.74 -5.76 -13.76
CA VAL A 114 -5.81 -6.61 -12.55
C VAL A 114 -5.21 -5.89 -11.35
N PHE A 115 -4.03 -5.28 -11.52
CA PHE A 115 -3.39 -4.53 -10.45
C PHE A 115 -4.21 -3.30 -10.00
N HIS A 116 -4.79 -2.56 -10.94
CA HIS A 116 -5.70 -1.44 -10.64
C HIS A 116 -6.95 -1.90 -9.88
N GLY A 117 -7.48 -3.09 -10.20
CA GLY A 117 -8.55 -3.72 -9.44
C GLY A 117 -8.16 -3.95 -7.98
N MET A 118 -6.99 -4.56 -7.74
CA MET A 118 -6.46 -4.78 -6.39
C MET A 118 -6.30 -3.47 -5.60
N ILE A 119 -5.77 -2.42 -6.26
CA ILE A 119 -5.59 -1.10 -5.65
C ILE A 119 -6.94 -0.46 -5.30
N ARG A 120 -7.93 -0.55 -6.19
CA ARG A 120 -9.28 -0.04 -5.97
C ARG A 120 -9.94 -0.73 -4.78
N GLU A 121 -9.91 -2.07 -4.76
CA GLU A 121 -10.47 -2.86 -3.67
C GLU A 121 -9.81 -2.54 -2.34
N PHE A 122 -8.48 -2.40 -2.32
CA PHE A 122 -7.76 -1.91 -1.15
C PHE A 122 -8.27 -0.53 -0.72
N TYR A 123 -8.24 0.46 -1.61
CA TYR A 123 -8.63 1.84 -1.29
C TYR A 123 -10.04 1.91 -0.72
N GLU A 124 -11.00 1.29 -1.40
CA GLU A 124 -12.42 1.36 -1.02
C GLU A 124 -12.71 0.70 0.31
N ARG A 125 -12.04 -0.42 0.60
CA ARG A 125 -12.19 -1.11 1.88
C ARG A 125 -11.40 -0.43 3.01
N ALA A 126 -10.14 -0.09 2.74
CA ALA A 126 -9.18 0.31 3.76
C ALA A 126 -9.27 1.79 4.12
N LEU A 127 -9.73 2.62 3.19
CA LEU A 127 -10.02 4.02 3.45
C LEU A 127 -11.51 4.25 3.67
N ASP A 128 -12.39 3.26 3.45
CA ASP A 128 -13.85 3.44 3.57
C ASP A 128 -14.36 4.64 2.73
N GLU A 129 -13.86 4.76 1.51
CA GLU A 129 -14.27 5.78 0.54
C GLU A 129 -14.23 5.22 -0.87
N LYS A 130 -15.20 5.62 -1.72
CA LYS A 130 -15.19 5.27 -3.14
C LYS A 130 -13.90 5.70 -3.82
N PHE A 131 -13.37 4.83 -4.67
CA PHE A 131 -12.19 5.17 -5.45
C PHE A 131 -12.48 6.38 -6.35
N PRO A 132 -11.54 7.34 -6.49
CA PRO A 132 -11.75 8.52 -7.32
C PRO A 132 -12.13 8.15 -8.76
N ALA A 133 -13.22 8.73 -9.26
CA ALA A 133 -13.72 8.46 -10.61
C ALA A 133 -12.86 9.11 -11.72
N THR A 134 -12.09 10.14 -11.36
CA THR A 134 -11.23 10.93 -12.26
C THR A 134 -9.78 10.85 -11.81
N ALA A 135 -8.85 10.69 -12.77
CA ALA A 135 -7.43 10.85 -12.53
C ALA A 135 -7.01 12.31 -12.63
N LEU A 136 -5.84 12.65 -12.10
CA LEU A 136 -5.25 13.98 -12.21
C LEU A 136 -4.10 13.96 -13.22
N LYS A 137 -4.10 14.90 -14.17
CA LYS A 137 -3.00 15.13 -15.12
C LYS A 137 -1.84 15.87 -14.46
N ALA A 138 -1.32 15.27 -13.39
CA ALA A 138 -0.17 15.75 -12.66
C ALA A 138 0.72 14.57 -12.28
N MET A 139 2.00 14.85 -12.01
CA MET A 139 2.93 13.86 -11.50
C MET A 139 2.84 13.80 -9.97
N PRO A 140 2.97 12.61 -9.37
CA PRO A 140 3.21 12.47 -7.94
C PRO A 140 4.47 13.24 -7.51
N THR A 141 4.40 13.82 -6.33
CA THR A 141 5.40 14.69 -5.71
C THR A 141 5.95 14.05 -4.44
N ASN A 142 7.02 14.62 -3.90
CA ASN A 142 7.58 14.14 -2.64
C ASN A 142 6.64 14.35 -1.45
N ARG A 143 5.67 15.27 -1.54
CA ARG A 143 4.64 15.46 -0.52
C ARG A 143 3.69 14.27 -0.45
N GLU A 144 3.27 13.75 -1.60
CA GLU A 144 2.49 12.51 -1.67
C GLU A 144 3.29 11.30 -1.21
N GLN A 145 4.58 11.22 -1.59
CA GLN A 145 5.47 10.17 -1.11
C GLN A 145 5.67 10.22 0.41
N ALA A 146 5.77 11.43 0.99
CA ALA A 146 5.86 11.62 2.43
C ALA A 146 4.57 11.17 3.13
N ALA A 147 3.40 11.52 2.57
CA ALA A 147 2.12 11.15 3.14
C ALA A 147 1.95 9.62 3.24
N ILE A 148 2.27 8.88 2.17
CA ILE A 148 2.08 7.42 2.18
C ILE A 148 3.06 6.67 3.10
N ARG A 149 4.24 7.25 3.39
CA ARG A 149 5.18 6.72 4.40
C ARG A 149 4.58 6.73 5.81
N GLY A 150 3.59 7.57 6.09
CA GLY A 150 2.87 7.55 7.37
C GLY A 150 2.25 6.18 7.67
N PHE A 151 1.80 5.47 6.64
CA PHE A 151 1.19 4.15 6.76
C PHE A 151 2.19 3.02 7.08
N HIS A 152 3.49 3.31 7.19
CA HIS A 152 4.45 2.30 7.63
C HIS A 152 4.23 1.82 9.08
N ASP A 153 3.40 2.52 9.87
CA ASP A 153 2.81 2.06 11.14
C ASP A 153 2.12 0.69 10.99
N LEU A 154 1.54 0.41 9.82
CA LEU A 154 0.82 -0.83 9.53
C LEU A 154 1.75 -2.00 9.19
N LEU A 155 3.04 -1.76 8.93
CA LEU A 155 3.93 -2.82 8.44
C LEU A 155 4.19 -3.86 9.53
N PRO A 156 3.76 -5.12 9.35
CA PRO A 156 4.03 -6.17 10.32
C PRO A 156 5.50 -6.57 10.27
N GLY A 157 6.17 -6.60 11.41
CA GLY A 157 7.55 -7.07 11.54
C GLY A 157 7.65 -8.58 11.27
N ARG A 158 6.58 -9.31 11.58
CA ARG A 158 6.49 -10.77 11.47
C ARG A 158 5.10 -11.21 11.01
N ILE A 159 5.06 -12.34 10.32
CA ILE A 159 3.83 -13.04 9.94
C ILE A 159 3.98 -14.53 10.21
N ASN A 160 2.87 -15.23 10.42
CA ASN A 160 2.90 -16.69 10.48
C ASN A 160 3.04 -17.26 9.07
N LEU A 161 3.69 -18.42 8.97
CA LEU A 161 3.76 -19.22 7.77
C LEU A 161 2.95 -20.50 7.97
N TYR A 162 2.11 -20.80 6.99
CA TYR A 162 1.21 -21.96 7.04
C TYR A 162 1.68 -23.04 6.08
N ASP A 163 1.52 -24.29 6.48
CA ASP A 163 1.81 -25.47 5.65
C ASP A 163 3.29 -25.57 5.21
N ARG A 164 4.20 -25.05 6.05
CA ARG A 164 5.65 -25.10 5.83
C ARG A 164 6.34 -25.99 6.87
N ALA A 165 7.10 -26.98 6.39
CA ALA A 165 7.70 -28.01 7.24
C ALA A 165 8.78 -27.51 8.21
N LEU A 166 9.48 -26.41 7.90
CA LEU A 166 10.68 -25.98 8.63
C LEU A 166 10.58 -24.60 9.27
N ARG A 167 9.52 -23.85 9.00
CA ARG A 167 9.40 -22.46 9.45
C ARG A 167 7.93 -22.08 9.60
N HIS A 168 7.55 -21.69 10.82
CA HIS A 168 6.18 -21.29 11.15
C HIS A 168 6.01 -19.77 11.23
N GLU A 169 7.11 -19.00 11.13
CA GLU A 169 7.08 -17.55 11.20
C GLU A 169 8.13 -16.94 10.25
N LEU A 170 7.78 -15.83 9.62
CA LEU A 170 8.67 -15.05 8.78
C LEU A 170 8.85 -13.63 9.34
N LYS A 171 10.10 -13.26 9.61
CA LYS A 171 10.49 -11.86 9.79
C LYS A 171 10.47 -11.16 8.43
N LEU A 172 9.54 -10.23 8.19
CA LEU A 172 9.38 -9.59 6.89
C LEU A 172 10.53 -8.66 6.52
N THR A 173 11.32 -8.23 7.50
CA THR A 173 12.54 -7.44 7.27
C THR A 173 13.78 -8.31 6.97
N ASN A 174 13.64 -9.62 6.87
CA ASN A 174 14.76 -10.50 6.55
C ASN A 174 15.01 -10.54 5.04
N ILE A 175 16.00 -9.77 4.59
CA ILE A 175 16.36 -9.65 3.16
C ILE A 175 16.68 -10.99 2.50
N ILE A 176 17.25 -11.97 3.23
CA ILE A 176 17.56 -13.30 2.68
C ILE A 176 16.27 -14.04 2.32
N LEU A 177 15.19 -13.78 3.06
CA LEU A 177 13.91 -14.44 2.93
C LEU A 177 12.85 -13.56 2.27
N ALA A 178 13.23 -12.36 1.81
CA ALA A 178 12.29 -11.41 1.24
C ALA A 178 11.70 -11.86 -0.10
N LYS A 179 12.29 -12.89 -0.73
CA LYS A 179 11.73 -13.59 -1.90
C LYS A 179 10.90 -14.82 -1.54
N THR A 180 10.45 -14.94 -0.30
CA THR A 180 9.50 -16.00 0.08
C THR A 180 8.15 -15.69 -0.58
N PHE A 181 7.70 -16.55 -1.50
CA PHE A 181 6.35 -16.45 -2.06
C PHE A 181 5.33 -16.90 -1.01
N LEU A 182 4.37 -16.04 -0.69
CA LEU A 182 3.33 -16.23 0.31
C LEU A 182 2.05 -16.78 -0.33
N ASN A 183 1.47 -17.80 0.29
CA ASN A 183 0.20 -18.38 -0.13
C ASN A 183 -1.00 -17.49 0.28
N ASP A 184 -2.21 -17.84 -0.18
CA ASP A 184 -3.42 -17.04 0.08
C ASP A 184 -3.72 -16.87 1.57
N ARG A 185 -3.53 -17.94 2.36
CA ARG A 185 -3.76 -17.92 3.80
C ARG A 185 -2.74 -17.03 4.51
N GLU A 186 -1.49 -17.03 4.07
CA GLU A 186 -0.44 -16.18 4.62
C GLU A 186 -0.68 -14.70 4.26
N LEU A 187 -1.17 -14.40 3.06
CA LEU A 187 -1.51 -13.04 2.62
C LEU A 187 -2.80 -12.51 3.27
N ALA A 188 -3.76 -13.38 3.57
CA ALA A 188 -5.03 -13.02 4.20
C ALA A 188 -4.93 -12.79 5.72
N GLN A 189 -3.75 -12.93 6.33
CA GLN A 189 -3.56 -12.65 7.75
C GLN A 189 -3.90 -11.19 8.05
N GLU A 190 -4.79 -10.98 9.01
CA GLU A 190 -5.13 -9.66 9.53
C GLU A 190 -3.92 -9.05 10.26
N LEU A 191 -3.77 -7.74 10.10
CA LEU A 191 -2.72 -6.95 10.73
C LEU A 191 -3.23 -6.33 12.03
N LYS A 192 -2.29 -5.94 12.89
CA LYS A 192 -2.61 -5.08 14.03
C LYS A 192 -3.24 -3.77 13.52
N PRO A 193 -4.18 -3.16 14.27
CA PRO A 193 -4.62 -1.81 13.98
C PRO A 193 -3.45 -0.83 14.12
N PHE A 194 -3.59 0.36 13.55
CA PHE A 194 -2.65 1.45 13.76
C PHE A 194 -2.47 1.72 15.26
N ASP A 195 -1.24 1.65 15.76
CA ASP A 195 -0.91 1.91 17.17
C ASP A 195 -0.01 3.13 17.35
N GLY A 196 0.36 3.78 16.24
CA GLY A 196 1.22 4.95 16.21
C GLY A 196 2.70 4.61 16.40
N ASP A 197 3.09 3.36 16.18
CA ASP A 197 4.49 2.95 16.18
C ASP A 197 4.81 1.82 15.21
N TYR A 198 6.03 1.89 14.68
CA TYR A 198 6.57 0.87 13.80
C TYR A 198 6.82 -0.40 14.61
N ASP A 199 6.75 -1.57 13.96
CA ASP A 199 7.24 -2.79 14.59
C ASP A 199 8.76 -2.72 14.83
N GLU A 200 9.23 -3.36 15.91
CA GLU A 200 10.64 -3.34 16.33
C GLU A 200 11.59 -3.82 15.22
N GLU A 201 11.11 -4.74 14.39
CA GLU A 201 11.82 -5.23 13.22
C GLU A 201 12.22 -4.12 12.24
N TYR A 202 11.38 -3.09 12.08
CA TYR A 202 11.62 -1.95 11.20
C TYR A 202 12.44 -0.83 11.87
N LYS A 203 12.52 -0.81 13.21
CA LYS A 203 13.42 0.10 13.94
C LYS A 203 14.87 -0.37 13.96
N ALA A 204 15.11 -1.66 13.68
CA ALA A 204 16.42 -2.30 13.71
C ALA A 204 16.70 -3.18 12.47
N LEU A 205 16.57 -2.58 11.28
CA LEU A 205 16.85 -3.22 9.99
C LEU A 205 18.35 -3.46 9.82
N LYS A 206 18.77 -4.72 9.80
CA LYS A 206 20.19 -5.09 9.58
C LYS A 206 20.47 -5.27 8.10
N ILE A 207 21.45 -4.54 7.57
CA ILE A 207 21.91 -4.74 6.20
C ILE A 207 22.86 -5.95 6.15
N PRO A 208 22.54 -7.01 5.39
CA PRO A 208 23.34 -8.22 5.32
C PRO A 208 24.81 -7.93 4.99
N PHE A 209 25.72 -8.67 5.64
CA PHE A 209 27.16 -8.57 5.42
C PHE A 209 27.79 -7.20 5.76
N THR A 210 27.05 -6.34 6.45
CA THR A 210 27.56 -5.06 6.97
C THR A 210 27.25 -4.92 8.45
N LYS A 211 27.86 -3.91 9.10
CA LYS A 211 27.52 -3.50 10.47
C LYS A 211 26.40 -2.45 10.52
N VAL A 212 25.82 -2.10 9.37
CA VAL A 212 24.83 -1.04 9.26
C VAL A 212 23.48 -1.53 9.79
N VAL A 213 22.94 -0.78 10.75
CA VAL A 213 21.58 -0.94 11.24
C VAL A 213 20.82 0.34 10.90
N LEU A 214 19.71 0.19 10.20
CA LEU A 214 18.83 1.29 9.82
C LEU A 214 17.58 1.28 10.69
N ASN A 215 17.11 2.48 11.03
CA ASN A 215 15.83 2.69 11.68
C ASN A 215 14.88 3.30 10.65
N LEU A 216 13.91 2.52 10.17
CA LEU A 216 12.96 2.98 9.16
C LEU A 216 12.14 4.17 9.66
N LYS A 217 11.71 4.14 10.93
CA LYS A 217 10.99 5.26 11.56
C LYS A 217 11.80 6.55 11.49
N GLU A 218 13.09 6.50 11.77
CA GLU A 218 13.96 7.69 11.66
C GLU A 218 14.17 8.14 10.20
N ILE A 219 14.35 7.19 9.27
CA ILE A 219 14.50 7.48 7.84
C ILE A 219 13.23 8.17 7.30
N ASP A 220 12.06 7.63 7.61
CA ASP A 220 10.78 8.20 7.21
C ASP A 220 10.57 9.56 7.87
N ARG A 221 10.91 9.73 9.15
CA ARG A 221 10.84 11.04 9.81
C ARG A 221 11.62 12.10 9.04
N LYS A 222 12.87 11.80 8.70
CA LYS A 222 13.76 12.71 7.95
C LYS A 222 13.19 13.03 6.57
N PHE A 223 12.62 12.04 5.89
CA PHE A 223 12.01 12.26 4.59
C PHE A 223 10.75 13.13 4.70
N ILE A 224 9.83 12.76 5.58
CA ILE A 224 8.54 13.44 5.81
C ILE A 224 8.77 14.90 6.16
N GLU A 225 9.57 15.17 7.19
CA GLU A 225 9.80 16.53 7.70
C GLU A 225 10.62 17.40 6.74
N ARG A 226 11.31 16.79 5.77
CA ARG A 226 12.08 17.51 4.75
C ARG A 226 11.25 17.87 3.52
N PHE A 227 10.37 16.98 3.11
CA PHE A 227 9.67 17.08 1.82
C PHE A 227 8.17 17.36 1.93
N SER A 228 7.69 17.63 3.15
CA SER A 228 6.31 18.01 3.40
C SER A 228 6.18 18.95 4.59
N ASP A 229 4.98 19.46 4.78
CA ASP A 229 4.53 20.22 5.94
C ASP A 229 4.19 19.33 7.15
N PHE A 230 4.24 18.00 7.00
CA PHE A 230 3.88 17.07 8.07
C PHE A 230 5.00 16.89 9.11
N LYS A 231 4.58 16.54 10.33
CA LYS A 231 5.44 15.98 11.37
C LYS A 231 5.08 14.52 11.54
N GLN A 232 6.09 13.62 11.48
CA GLN A 232 5.83 12.19 11.61
C GLN A 232 5.15 11.85 12.94
N ALA A 233 5.54 12.54 14.02
CA ALA A 233 4.92 12.34 15.33
C ALA A 233 3.41 12.61 15.32
N ASP A 234 2.97 13.68 14.64
CA ASP A 234 1.55 14.04 14.53
C ASP A 234 0.81 13.03 13.64
N MET A 235 1.43 12.59 12.54
CA MET A 235 0.86 11.55 11.68
C MET A 235 0.62 10.25 12.45
N LEU A 236 1.63 9.78 13.20
CA LEU A 236 1.52 8.56 14.02
C LEU A 236 0.48 8.71 15.14
N ALA A 237 0.40 9.89 15.76
CA ALA A 237 -0.61 10.15 16.79
C ALA A 237 -2.04 10.13 16.22
N GLN A 238 -2.25 10.63 14.99
CA GLN A 238 -3.53 10.54 14.30
C GLN A 238 -3.87 9.10 13.90
N LEU A 239 -2.91 8.36 13.32
CA LEU A 239 -3.09 6.95 12.98
C LEU A 239 -3.45 6.11 14.20
N LYS A 240 -2.80 6.32 15.35
CA LYS A 240 -3.18 5.68 16.61
C LYS A 240 -4.65 5.92 16.99
N LYS A 241 -5.15 7.15 16.81
CA LYS A 241 -6.57 7.45 17.05
C LYS A 241 -7.48 6.73 16.06
N VAL A 242 -7.05 6.58 14.80
CA VAL A 242 -7.77 5.78 13.80
C VAL A 242 -7.84 4.31 14.24
N GLY A 243 -6.72 3.71 14.63
CA GLY A 243 -6.71 2.32 15.11
C GLY A 243 -7.48 2.09 16.40
N ALA A 244 -7.65 3.12 17.23
CA ALA A 244 -8.50 3.11 18.42
C ALA A 244 -9.99 3.39 18.12
N GLY A 245 -10.35 3.75 16.88
CA GLY A 245 -11.71 4.15 16.51
C GLY A 245 -12.13 5.55 17.01
N GLU A 246 -11.17 6.37 17.45
CA GLU A 246 -11.39 7.73 17.96
C GLU A 246 -11.37 8.80 16.85
N MET A 247 -10.93 8.43 15.64
CA MET A 247 -10.77 9.31 14.48
C MET A 247 -11.07 8.53 13.21
N SER A 248 -11.74 9.15 12.23
CA SER A 248 -11.87 8.56 10.91
C SER A 248 -10.56 8.66 10.14
N ILE A 249 -10.25 7.67 9.30
CA ILE A 249 -9.08 7.74 8.40
C ILE A 249 -9.17 8.93 7.43
N HIS A 250 -10.38 9.43 7.17
CA HIS A 250 -10.63 10.63 6.36
C HIS A 250 -10.18 11.93 7.02
N ASP A 251 -10.11 11.94 8.35
CA ASP A 251 -9.86 13.16 9.13
C ASP A 251 -8.38 13.36 9.45
N ILE A 252 -7.51 12.43 9.08
CA ILE A 252 -6.06 12.59 9.25
C ILE A 252 -5.55 13.71 8.33
N SER A 253 -4.59 14.50 8.80
CA SER A 253 -4.11 15.70 8.11
C SER A 253 -3.44 15.43 6.76
N PHE A 254 -3.08 14.17 6.52
CA PHE A 254 -2.43 13.71 5.30
C PHE A 254 -3.32 12.80 4.44
N ALA A 255 -4.63 12.70 4.71
CA ALA A 255 -5.56 12.01 3.79
C ALA A 255 -5.62 12.68 2.39
N PRO A 256 -5.70 14.03 2.26
CA PRO A 256 -5.77 14.67 0.96
C PRO A 256 -4.60 14.34 0.00
N PRO A 257 -3.31 14.43 0.39
CA PRO A 257 -2.21 14.03 -0.50
C PRO A 257 -2.19 12.52 -0.79
N VAL A 258 -2.71 11.67 0.09
CA VAL A 258 -2.86 10.23 -0.20
C VAL A 258 -3.88 10.06 -1.33
N LYS A 259 -5.05 10.71 -1.24
CA LYS A 259 -6.04 10.71 -2.32
C LYS A 259 -5.49 11.25 -3.63
N ASP A 260 -4.76 12.37 -3.59
CA ASP A 260 -4.11 12.94 -4.76
C ASP A 260 -3.09 11.98 -5.38
N LEU A 261 -2.35 11.21 -4.57
CA LEU A 261 -1.43 10.18 -5.06
C LEU A 261 -2.15 9.16 -5.93
N PHE A 262 -3.25 8.58 -5.44
CA PHE A 262 -4.04 7.61 -6.21
C PHE A 262 -4.56 8.22 -7.51
N ARG A 263 -5.12 9.44 -7.46
CA ARG A 263 -5.62 10.14 -8.66
C ARG A 263 -4.53 10.40 -9.69
N LYS A 264 -3.36 10.86 -9.26
CA LYS A 264 -2.22 11.15 -10.14
C LYS A 264 -1.64 9.86 -10.73
N ALA A 265 -1.43 8.85 -9.90
CA ALA A 265 -0.81 7.59 -10.33
C ALA A 265 -1.65 6.81 -11.35
N MET A 266 -2.97 7.01 -11.35
CA MET A 266 -3.91 6.37 -12.27
C MET A 266 -4.03 7.07 -13.63
N CYS A 267 -3.43 8.25 -13.84
CA CYS A 267 -3.58 8.94 -15.11
C CYS A 267 -2.86 8.19 -16.24
N GLY A 268 -3.62 7.69 -17.22
CA GLY A 268 -3.11 6.93 -18.35
C GLY A 268 -2.67 7.76 -19.56
N GLU A 269 -2.81 9.09 -19.52
CA GLU A 269 -2.50 9.95 -20.67
C GLU A 269 -1.04 9.78 -21.12
N GLY A 270 -0.85 9.50 -22.41
CA GLY A 270 0.48 9.28 -23.00
C GLY A 270 1.13 7.94 -22.61
N ASN A 271 0.50 7.12 -21.77
CA ASN A 271 1.01 5.83 -21.35
C ASN A 271 0.25 4.68 -22.04
N ARG A 272 0.91 4.03 -23.00
CA ARG A 272 0.31 2.95 -23.81
C ARG A 272 -0.06 1.69 -23.01
N TYR A 273 0.43 1.51 -21.79
CA TYR A 273 0.14 0.34 -20.95
C TYR A 273 -1.02 0.57 -19.98
N MET A 274 -1.37 1.84 -19.75
CA MET A 274 -2.44 2.24 -18.85
C MET A 274 -3.80 2.22 -19.54
N PRO A 275 -4.90 1.99 -18.80
CA PRO A 275 -6.25 2.12 -19.34
C PRO A 275 -6.54 3.57 -19.75
N GLN A 276 -7.07 3.75 -20.96
CA GLN A 276 -7.36 5.08 -21.53
C GLN A 276 -8.78 5.56 -21.24
N HIS A 277 -9.62 4.73 -20.60
CA HIS A 277 -11.01 5.08 -20.29
C HIS A 277 -11.13 5.93 -19.01
N ILE A 278 -10.06 6.06 -18.23
CA ILE A 278 -10.02 6.92 -17.04
C ILE A 278 -9.69 8.34 -17.52
N VAL A 279 -10.60 9.28 -17.31
CA VAL A 279 -10.41 10.69 -17.68
C VAL A 279 -9.34 11.30 -16.78
N CYS A 280 -8.31 11.89 -17.38
CA CYS A 280 -7.31 12.71 -16.69
C CYS A 280 -7.71 14.19 -16.79
N GLU A 281 -7.93 14.83 -15.65
CA GLU A 281 -8.25 16.26 -15.53
C GLU A 281 -7.04 17.08 -15.05
#